data_AF-A0A6J6M0P3-F1
#
_entry.id   AF-A0A6J6M0P3-F1
#
_cell.length_a   1.000
_cell.length_b   1.000
_cell.length_c   1.000
_cell.angle_alpha   90.00
_cell.angle_beta   90.00
_cell.angle_gamma   90.00
#
_symmetry.space_group_name_H-M   'P 1'
#
loop_
_entity.id
_entity.type
_entity.pdbx_description
1 polymer ?
#
loop_
_entity_poly.entity_id
_entity_poly.type
_entity_poly.pdbx_seq_one_letter_code
_entity_poly.pdbx_strand_id
1 'polypeptide(L)'
;MFRKVFTASIIALFITGTVISPSASAAVAVNNGAVCTKANATKIVSGFGYKCVPALKLGTGSSVNYVSAANLQVKGAKLLWLSTQCLKAVTSYANAKTSYELYAAKLPATLADLDTQSAEYLATIAANNVKIKEFEDMITKFTAERDVLANDRANAAKNLASVNKYNQALLKLQSAKSAIKIATDKVVKLNTTLLSKKTKASSDIAALKTGLGQSLQGRAMICMKGL
;
A
#
# COMPACT_ATOMS: atom_id res chain seq x y z
N MET A 1 3.12 6.66 16.06
CA MET A 1 1.66 6.56 15.92
C MET A 1 1.21 7.34 14.69
N PHE A 2 1.20 6.70 13.51
CA PHE A 2 0.56 7.28 12.31
C PHE A 2 -0.84 6.67 12.19
N ARG A 3 -1.79 7.38 12.80
CA ARG A 3 -3.23 7.16 12.67
C ARG A 3 -3.63 7.38 11.20
N LYS A 4 -4.55 6.53 10.72
CA LYS A 4 -5.30 6.64 9.46
C LYS A 4 -4.52 6.25 8.19
N VAL A 5 -4.25 4.96 8.03
CA VAL A 5 -4.08 4.40 6.68
C VAL A 5 -5.50 4.20 6.13
N PHE A 6 -5.84 5.01 5.13
CA PHE A 6 -7.08 4.96 4.37
C PHE A 6 -7.32 3.55 3.83
N THR A 7 -8.26 2.83 4.44
CA THR A 7 -8.86 1.63 3.85
C THR A 7 -9.85 2.08 2.78
N ALA A 8 -9.35 2.45 1.60
CA ALA A 8 -10.21 2.69 0.44
C ALA A 8 -10.52 1.36 -0.24
N SER A 9 -11.51 0.64 0.29
CA SER A 9 -12.10 -0.54 -0.35
C SER A 9 -12.91 -0.07 -1.57
N ILE A 10 -12.34 -0.16 -2.78
CA ILE A 10 -13.08 0.13 -4.01
C ILE A 10 -13.67 -1.18 -4.53
N ILE A 11 -14.98 -1.35 -4.31
CA ILE A 11 -15.79 -2.42 -4.91
C ILE A 11 -15.97 -2.07 -6.39
N ALA A 12 -15.40 -2.87 -7.29
CA ALA A 12 -15.64 -2.77 -8.73
C ALA A 12 -16.94 -3.50 -9.08
N LEU A 13 -18.02 -2.76 -9.30
CA LEU A 13 -19.26 -3.29 -9.86
C LEU A 13 -19.11 -3.40 -11.39
N PHE A 14 -19.07 -4.63 -11.91
CA PHE A 14 -19.21 -4.90 -13.34
C PHE A 14 -20.70 -5.08 -13.66
N ILE A 15 -21.24 -4.22 -14.53
CA ILE A 15 -22.58 -4.40 -15.12
C ILE A 15 -22.36 -4.78 -16.59
N THR A 16 -22.59 -6.05 -16.91
CA THR A 16 -22.72 -6.56 -18.27
C THR A 16 -24.15 -6.31 -18.75
N GLY A 17 -24.32 -5.47 -19.78
CA GLY A 17 -25.61 -5.22 -20.43
C GLY A 17 -25.55 -5.60 -21.91
N THR A 18 -26.47 -6.47 -22.34
CA THR A 18 -26.64 -6.93 -23.72
C THR A 18 -27.32 -5.87 -24.59
N VAL A 19 -26.88 -5.77 -25.85
CA VAL A 19 -27.40 -4.85 -26.87
C VAL A 19 -28.60 -5.47 -27.60
N ILE A 20 -29.70 -4.74 -27.69
CA ILE A 20 -30.76 -4.96 -28.69
C ILE A 20 -31.12 -3.60 -29.30
N SER A 21 -30.96 -3.47 -30.63
CA SER A 21 -31.35 -2.32 -31.46
C SER A 21 -32.82 -2.40 -31.89
N PRO A 22 -33.48 -1.26 -32.20
CA PRO A 22 -33.81 -0.99 -33.61
C PRO A 22 -33.74 0.50 -34.06
N SER A 23 -34.04 0.65 -35.36
CA SER A 23 -33.78 1.65 -36.42
C SER A 23 -34.20 3.13 -36.29
N ALA A 24 -33.29 3.96 -36.83
CA ALA A 24 -33.42 5.13 -37.74
C ALA A 24 -34.66 6.06 -37.75
N SER A 25 -34.40 7.32 -37.41
CA SER A 25 -34.89 8.53 -38.09
C SER A 25 -33.83 9.64 -37.93
N ALA A 26 -33.55 10.42 -38.97
CA ALA A 26 -32.47 11.40 -39.04
C ALA A 26 -32.74 12.66 -38.19
N ALA A 27 -32.82 12.50 -36.87
CA ALA A 27 -32.34 13.50 -35.94
C ALA A 27 -30.81 13.44 -35.95
N VAL A 28 -30.08 14.54 -35.74
CA VAL A 28 -28.63 14.48 -35.48
C VAL A 28 -28.44 13.46 -34.35
N ALA A 29 -27.92 12.27 -34.68
CA ALA A 29 -27.88 11.14 -33.77
C ALA A 29 -27.06 11.57 -32.55
N VAL A 30 -27.73 11.72 -31.41
CA VAL A 30 -27.07 12.06 -30.15
C VAL A 30 -26.22 10.85 -29.78
N ASN A 31 -24.92 11.02 -29.92
CA ASN A 31 -23.91 10.05 -29.53
C ASN A 31 -22.73 10.81 -28.92
N ASN A 32 -21.82 10.07 -28.29
CA ASN A 32 -20.55 10.62 -27.82
C ASN A 32 -19.82 11.37 -28.95
N GLY A 33 -19.63 12.67 -28.76
CA GLY A 33 -18.90 13.55 -29.68
C GLY A 33 -19.76 14.27 -30.72
N ALA A 34 -21.08 14.07 -30.74
CA ALA A 34 -22.00 14.87 -31.54
C ALA A 34 -22.06 16.31 -31.01
N VAL A 35 -22.06 17.32 -31.89
CA VAL A 35 -22.12 18.73 -31.49
C VAL A 35 -23.48 19.07 -30.86
N CYS A 36 -23.46 19.91 -29.83
CA CYS A 36 -24.64 20.43 -29.17
C CYS A 36 -24.53 21.93 -28.94
N THR A 37 -25.66 22.63 -28.81
CA THR A 37 -25.70 24.10 -28.76
C THR A 37 -25.98 24.67 -27.38
N LYS A 38 -26.59 23.89 -26.48
CA LYS A 38 -27.00 24.34 -25.14
C LYS A 38 -26.25 23.55 -24.06
N ALA A 39 -25.28 24.20 -23.42
CA ALA A 39 -24.53 23.61 -22.30
C ALA A 39 -25.47 23.09 -21.20
N ASN A 40 -25.11 21.96 -20.60
CA ASN A 40 -25.87 21.23 -19.59
C ASN A 40 -27.25 20.68 -20.02
N ALA A 41 -27.65 20.86 -21.29
CA ALA A 41 -28.82 20.15 -21.80
C ALA A 41 -28.63 18.64 -21.64
N THR A 42 -29.72 17.92 -21.36
CA THR A 42 -29.75 16.46 -21.24
C THR A 42 -30.70 15.88 -22.28
N LYS A 43 -30.41 14.66 -22.74
CA LYS A 43 -31.28 13.88 -23.64
C LYS A 43 -31.18 12.40 -23.30
N ILE A 44 -32.25 11.65 -23.57
CA ILE A 44 -32.22 10.18 -23.54
C ILE A 44 -32.42 9.70 -24.97
N VAL A 45 -31.52 8.83 -25.45
CA VAL A 45 -31.61 8.19 -26.76
C VAL A 45 -31.36 6.70 -26.58
N SER A 46 -32.30 5.88 -27.05
CA SER A 46 -32.21 4.41 -26.96
C SER A 46 -31.91 3.88 -25.55
N GLY A 47 -32.48 4.53 -24.53
CA GLY A 47 -32.27 4.18 -23.12
C GLY A 47 -30.98 4.75 -22.48
N PHE A 48 -30.10 5.37 -23.25
CA PHE A 48 -28.87 6.00 -22.75
C PHE A 48 -29.08 7.49 -22.50
N GLY A 49 -28.69 7.95 -21.31
CA GLY A 49 -28.69 9.39 -20.98
C GLY A 49 -27.42 10.09 -21.46
N TYR A 50 -27.57 11.27 -22.05
CA TYR A 50 -26.48 12.14 -22.50
C TYR A 50 -26.60 13.53 -21.89
N LYS A 51 -25.46 14.21 -21.77
CA LYS A 51 -25.35 15.60 -21.34
C LYS A 51 -24.45 16.38 -22.30
N CYS A 52 -24.89 17.56 -22.69
CA CYS A 52 -24.13 18.49 -23.50
C CYS A 52 -23.10 19.22 -22.63
N VAL A 53 -21.82 18.98 -22.86
CA VAL A 53 -20.72 19.57 -22.07
C VAL A 53 -19.58 20.02 -22.97
N PRO A 54 -18.74 20.98 -22.52
CA PRO A 54 -17.47 21.24 -23.18
C PRO A 54 -16.60 19.99 -23.17
N ALA A 55 -16.18 19.52 -24.34
CA ALA A 55 -15.43 18.27 -24.47
C ALA A 55 -14.36 18.34 -25.56
N LEU A 56 -13.34 17.51 -25.41
CA LEU A 56 -12.23 17.38 -26.34
C LEU A 56 -12.25 16.02 -27.00
N LYS A 57 -11.87 16.02 -28.28
CA LYS A 57 -11.55 14.81 -29.04
C LYS A 57 -10.11 14.40 -28.73
N LEU A 58 -9.93 13.18 -28.27
CA LEU A 58 -8.62 12.56 -28.06
C LEU A 58 -8.42 11.44 -29.08
N GLY A 59 -7.26 11.42 -29.73
CA GLY A 59 -6.90 10.40 -30.72
C GLY A 59 -7.43 10.64 -32.14
N THR A 60 -7.08 9.73 -33.05
CA THR A 60 -7.43 9.73 -34.47
C THR A 60 -7.96 8.34 -34.89
N GLY A 61 -8.63 8.26 -36.05
CA GLY A 61 -9.17 7.00 -36.57
C GLY A 61 -10.21 6.33 -35.67
N SER A 62 -10.15 5.01 -35.55
CA SER A 62 -11.06 4.20 -34.73
C SER A 62 -10.82 4.32 -33.21
N SER A 63 -9.77 5.03 -32.78
CA SER A 63 -9.41 5.22 -31.37
C SER A 63 -9.86 6.59 -30.81
N VAL A 64 -10.81 7.23 -31.49
CA VAL A 64 -11.33 8.54 -31.07
C VAL A 64 -12.18 8.40 -29.81
N ASN A 65 -11.77 9.09 -28.77
CA ASN A 65 -12.46 9.19 -27.49
C ASN A 65 -12.83 10.64 -27.20
N TYR A 66 -13.96 10.87 -26.54
CA TYR A 66 -14.38 12.22 -26.15
C TYR A 66 -14.40 12.37 -24.64
N VAL A 67 -13.73 13.41 -24.14
CA VAL A 67 -13.54 13.62 -22.71
C VAL A 67 -13.99 15.03 -22.34
N SER A 68 -14.70 15.15 -21.22
CA SER A 68 -15.05 16.43 -20.59
C SER A 68 -13.81 17.32 -20.45
N ALA A 69 -13.89 18.56 -20.94
CA ALA A 69 -12.79 19.52 -20.89
C ALA A 69 -12.50 19.99 -19.46
N ALA A 70 -13.50 19.97 -18.57
CA ALA A 70 -13.31 20.27 -17.15
C ALA A 70 -12.32 19.29 -16.48
N ASN A 71 -12.34 18.03 -16.89
CA ASN A 71 -11.44 17.00 -16.36
C ASN A 71 -10.02 17.08 -16.95
N LEU A 72 -9.83 17.80 -18.06
CA LEU A 72 -8.53 18.05 -18.68
C LEU A 72 -8.01 19.46 -18.41
N GLN A 73 -8.78 20.31 -17.72
CA GLN A 73 -8.47 21.71 -17.44
C GLN A 73 -8.15 22.54 -18.70
N VAL A 74 -8.72 22.18 -19.86
CA VAL A 74 -8.47 22.86 -21.14
C VAL A 74 -9.55 23.89 -21.43
N LYS A 75 -9.15 25.09 -21.84
CA LYS A 75 -10.05 26.18 -22.26
C LYS A 75 -10.41 26.06 -23.75
N GLY A 76 -11.56 26.60 -24.15
CA GLY A 76 -11.96 26.69 -25.58
C GLY A 76 -12.50 25.39 -26.19
N ALA A 77 -12.93 24.43 -25.37
CA ALA A 77 -13.50 23.18 -25.87
C ALA A 77 -14.90 23.36 -26.48
N LYS A 78 -15.21 22.61 -27.54
CA LYS A 78 -16.53 22.62 -28.20
C LYS A 78 -17.57 21.93 -27.31
N LEU A 79 -18.82 22.37 -27.40
CA LEU A 79 -19.95 21.71 -26.75
C LEU A 79 -20.31 20.43 -27.51
N LEU A 80 -20.15 19.27 -26.87
CA LEU A 80 -20.47 17.95 -27.42
C LEU A 80 -21.41 17.19 -26.47
N TRP A 81 -22.24 16.32 -27.03
CA TRP A 81 -22.98 15.32 -26.28
C TRP A 81 -22.01 14.24 -25.80
N LEU A 82 -22.03 13.95 -24.49
CA LEU A 82 -21.38 12.79 -23.89
C LEU A 82 -22.39 12.00 -23.09
N SER A 83 -22.30 10.67 -23.15
CA SER A 83 -23.11 9.78 -22.35
C SER A 83 -22.80 9.99 -20.88
N THR A 84 -23.81 9.84 -20.02
CA THR A 84 -23.66 9.94 -18.56
C THR A 84 -22.66 8.89 -18.04
N GLN A 85 -22.58 7.73 -18.68
CA GLN A 85 -21.59 6.71 -18.37
C GLN A 85 -20.17 7.13 -18.75
N CYS A 86 -19.98 7.81 -19.89
CA CYS A 86 -18.69 8.40 -20.23
C CYS A 86 -18.28 9.44 -19.19
N LEU A 87 -19.18 10.34 -18.79
CA LEU A 87 -18.89 11.34 -17.75
C LEU A 87 -18.49 10.70 -16.41
N LYS A 88 -19.17 9.63 -16.00
CA LYS A 88 -18.81 8.87 -14.79
C LYS A 88 -17.45 8.18 -14.93
N ALA A 89 -17.17 7.56 -16.07
CA ALA A 89 -15.89 6.89 -16.32
C ALA A 89 -14.72 7.87 -16.35
N VAL A 90 -14.92 9.07 -16.92
CA VAL A 90 -13.94 10.16 -16.92
C VAL A 90 -13.63 10.62 -15.49
N THR A 91 -14.66 10.83 -14.66
CA THR A 91 -14.48 11.20 -13.24
C THR A 91 -13.80 10.08 -12.44
N SER A 92 -14.18 8.82 -12.66
CA SER A 92 -13.56 7.66 -12.02
C SER A 92 -12.06 7.57 -12.33
N TYR A 93 -11.68 7.72 -13.60
CA TYR A 93 -10.27 7.78 -14.01
C TYR A 93 -9.53 8.95 -13.35
N ALA A 94 -10.12 10.15 -13.32
CA ALA A 94 -9.50 11.31 -12.68
C ALA A 94 -9.22 11.05 -11.19
N ASN A 95 -10.18 10.46 -10.47
CA ASN A 95 -10.02 10.09 -9.06
C ASN A 95 -8.94 9.02 -8.86
N ALA A 96 -8.89 8.01 -9.72
CA ALA A 96 -7.86 6.98 -9.69
C ALA A 96 -6.46 7.58 -9.94
N LYS A 97 -6.34 8.51 -10.91
CA LYS A 97 -5.10 9.24 -11.21
C LYS A 97 -4.61 10.04 -10.01
N THR A 98 -5.50 10.85 -9.41
CA THR A 98 -5.17 11.64 -8.21
C THR A 98 -4.74 10.74 -7.05
N SER A 99 -5.43 9.61 -6.84
CA SER A 99 -5.10 8.66 -5.76
C SER A 99 -3.72 8.03 -5.98
N TYR A 100 -3.42 7.61 -7.21
CA TYR A 100 -2.11 7.10 -7.59
C TYR A 100 -1.01 8.15 -7.38
N GLU A 101 -1.21 9.38 -7.85
CA GLU A 101 -0.22 10.47 -7.74
C GLU A 101 0.06 10.84 -6.27
N LEU A 102 -0.99 10.97 -5.44
CA LEU A 102 -0.85 11.25 -4.01
C LEU A 102 -0.09 10.13 -3.28
N TYR A 103 -0.35 8.87 -3.63
CA TYR A 103 0.36 7.73 -3.05
C TYR A 103 1.81 7.69 -3.51
N ALA A 104 2.05 7.82 -4.81
CA ALA A 104 3.38 7.82 -5.42
C ALA A 104 4.27 8.92 -4.85
N ALA A 105 3.72 10.12 -4.59
CA ALA A 105 4.46 11.22 -3.98
C ALA A 105 4.90 10.94 -2.54
N LYS A 106 4.10 10.20 -1.76
CA LYS A 106 4.38 9.90 -0.34
C LYS A 106 5.23 8.64 -0.14
N LEU A 107 5.22 7.74 -1.12
CA LEU A 107 5.86 6.43 -1.01
C LEU A 107 7.37 6.52 -0.73
N PRO A 108 8.18 7.37 -1.41
CA PRO A 108 9.62 7.42 -1.15
C PRO A 108 9.97 7.78 0.30
N ALA A 109 9.33 8.83 0.85
CA ALA A 109 9.53 9.24 2.24
C ALA A 109 9.08 8.14 3.23
N THR A 110 7.98 7.46 2.92
CA THR A 110 7.47 6.34 3.74
C THR A 110 8.47 5.17 3.73
N LEU A 111 9.02 4.82 2.57
CA LEU A 111 10.00 3.74 2.47
C LEU A 111 11.32 4.10 3.17
N ALA A 112 11.77 5.34 3.06
CA ALA A 112 12.98 5.81 3.76
C ALA A 112 12.83 5.79 5.30
N ASP A 113 11.67 6.18 5.83
CA ASP A 113 11.36 6.10 7.27
C ASP A 113 11.34 4.64 7.76
N LEU A 114 10.71 3.75 7.00
CA LEU A 114 10.70 2.31 7.31
C LEU A 114 12.12 1.71 7.25
N ASP A 115 12.94 2.13 6.29
CA ASP A 115 14.32 1.63 6.18
C ASP A 115 15.21 2.11 7.32
N THR A 116 15.04 3.36 7.75
CA THR A 116 15.73 3.92 8.93
C THR A 116 15.35 3.15 10.19
N GLN A 117 14.06 2.95 10.45
CA GLN A 117 13.59 2.18 11.61
C GLN A 117 14.06 0.71 11.56
N SER A 118 14.15 0.10 10.38
CA SER A 118 14.65 -1.27 10.25
C SER A 118 16.14 -1.35 10.61
N ALA A 119 16.94 -0.38 10.17
CA ALA A 119 18.35 -0.30 10.51
C ALA A 119 18.57 -0.15 12.03
N GLU A 120 17.77 0.67 12.71
CA GLU A 120 17.81 0.82 14.18
C GLU A 120 17.48 -0.49 14.91
N TYR A 121 16.47 -1.23 14.45
CA TYR A 121 16.13 -2.54 15.01
C TYR A 121 17.24 -3.57 14.78
N LEU A 122 17.83 -3.60 13.59
CA LEU A 122 18.94 -4.51 13.28
C LEU A 122 20.19 -4.20 14.14
N ALA A 123 20.50 -2.91 14.34
CA ALA A 123 21.58 -2.50 15.23
C ALA A 123 21.32 -2.93 16.68
N THR A 124 20.08 -2.78 17.16
CA THR A 124 19.67 -3.24 18.50
C THR A 124 19.79 -4.75 18.65
N ILE A 125 19.35 -5.51 17.65
CA ILE A 125 19.47 -6.99 17.64
C ILE A 125 20.94 -7.40 17.70
N ALA A 126 21.80 -6.79 16.88
CA ALA A 126 23.23 -7.08 16.87
C ALA A 126 23.87 -6.80 18.24
N ALA A 127 23.59 -5.63 18.83
CA ALA A 127 24.11 -5.25 20.14
C ALA A 127 23.65 -6.21 21.26
N ASN A 128 22.38 -6.65 21.23
CA ASN A 128 21.88 -7.60 22.21
C ASN A 128 22.49 -9.00 22.03
N ASN A 129 22.72 -9.44 20.80
CA ASN A 129 23.38 -10.74 20.54
C ASN A 129 24.81 -10.77 21.08
N VAL A 130 25.53 -9.64 21.02
CA VAL A 130 26.84 -9.50 21.67
C VAL A 130 26.71 -9.71 23.19
N LYS A 131 25.77 -9.03 23.85
CA LYS A 131 25.53 -9.18 25.30
C LYS A 131 25.10 -10.59 25.69
N ILE A 132 24.28 -11.25 24.88
CA ILE A 132 23.87 -12.65 25.09
C ILE A 132 25.12 -13.54 25.08
N LYS A 133 26.03 -13.34 24.12
CA LYS A 133 27.29 -14.08 24.06
C LYS A 133 28.17 -13.79 25.27
N GLU A 134 28.31 -12.53 25.69
CA GLU A 134 29.05 -12.18 26.90
C GLU A 134 28.50 -12.90 28.15
N PHE A 135 27.17 -12.99 28.28
CA PHE A 135 26.55 -13.77 29.35
C PHE A 135 26.81 -15.27 29.22
N GLU A 136 26.81 -15.83 28.01
CA GLU A 136 27.16 -17.24 27.77
C GLU A 136 28.61 -17.53 28.19
N ASP A 137 29.54 -16.67 27.80
CA ASP A 137 30.95 -16.79 28.14
C ASP A 137 31.14 -16.69 29.67
N MET A 138 30.48 -15.75 30.35
CA MET A 138 30.50 -15.62 31.81
C MET A 138 29.88 -16.82 32.53
N ILE A 139 28.72 -17.31 32.07
CA ILE A 139 28.07 -18.49 32.65
C ILE A 139 29.00 -19.70 32.54
N THR A 140 29.66 -19.88 31.40
CA THR A 140 30.59 -20.99 31.16
C THR A 140 31.77 -20.91 32.13
N LYS A 141 32.38 -19.73 32.25
CA LYS A 141 33.49 -19.49 33.19
C LYS A 141 33.09 -19.78 34.64
N PHE A 142 32.00 -19.18 35.13
CA PHE A 142 31.58 -19.35 36.53
C PHE A 142 31.10 -20.76 36.84
N THR A 143 30.56 -21.48 35.83
CA THR A 143 30.20 -22.90 35.98
C THR A 143 31.46 -23.73 36.19
N ALA A 144 32.50 -23.52 35.38
CA ALA A 144 33.78 -24.23 35.54
C ALA A 144 34.46 -23.93 36.89
N GLU A 145 34.51 -22.67 37.30
CA GLU A 145 35.10 -22.26 38.58
C GLU A 145 34.32 -22.84 39.78
N ARG A 146 32.98 -22.86 39.71
CA ARG A 146 32.13 -23.52 40.69
C ARG A 146 32.42 -25.03 40.76
N ASP A 147 32.53 -25.70 39.61
CA ASP A 147 32.67 -27.16 39.55
C ASP A 147 34.01 -27.63 40.12
N VAL A 148 35.09 -26.87 39.93
CA VAL A 148 36.37 -27.13 40.59
C VAL A 148 36.20 -27.12 42.12
N LEU A 149 35.53 -26.10 42.67
CA LEU A 149 35.33 -25.97 44.11
C LEU A 149 34.36 -27.01 44.68
N ALA A 150 33.32 -27.35 43.93
CA ALA A 150 32.31 -28.32 44.34
C ALA A 150 32.84 -29.76 44.35
N ASN A 151 33.82 -30.07 43.49
CA ASN A 151 34.42 -31.40 43.40
C ASN A 151 35.60 -31.62 44.36
N ASP A 152 36.14 -30.57 44.99
CA ASP A 152 37.19 -30.69 46.02
C ASP A 152 36.62 -31.20 47.35
N ARG A 153 36.54 -32.53 47.47
CA ARG A 153 36.03 -33.21 48.68
C ARG A 153 36.87 -32.95 49.93
N ALA A 154 38.18 -32.72 49.78
CA ALA A 154 39.06 -32.48 50.91
C ALA A 154 38.80 -31.12 51.58
N ASN A 155 38.36 -30.12 50.80
CA ASN A 155 38.02 -28.78 51.30
C ASN A 155 36.52 -28.47 51.24
N ALA A 156 35.64 -29.47 51.14
CA ALA A 156 34.20 -29.27 50.94
C ALA A 156 33.55 -28.27 51.92
N ALA A 157 33.87 -28.39 53.22
CA ALA A 157 33.35 -27.47 54.24
C ALA A 157 33.83 -26.02 54.07
N LYS A 158 35.09 -25.82 53.64
CA LYS A 158 35.67 -24.49 53.39
C LYS A 158 35.11 -23.87 52.09
N ASN A 159 34.87 -24.70 51.08
CA ASN A 159 34.43 -24.25 49.75
C ASN A 159 32.92 -23.95 49.67
N LEU A 160 32.12 -24.45 50.61
CA LEU A 160 30.65 -24.33 50.60
C LEU A 160 30.16 -22.89 50.39
N ALA A 161 30.74 -21.92 51.10
CA ALA A 161 30.35 -20.52 50.98
C ALA A 161 30.62 -19.95 49.57
N SER A 162 31.75 -20.32 48.97
CA SER A 162 32.13 -19.90 47.61
C SER A 162 31.23 -20.56 46.56
N VAL A 163 30.95 -21.86 46.69
CA VAL A 163 30.00 -22.57 45.81
C VAL A 163 28.63 -21.89 45.83
N ASN A 164 28.12 -21.53 47.00
CA ASN A 164 26.85 -20.81 47.12
C ASN A 164 26.88 -19.43 46.47
N LYS A 165 27.99 -18.69 46.56
CA LYS A 165 28.15 -17.41 45.84
C LYS A 165 28.12 -17.59 44.32
N TYR A 166 28.80 -18.60 43.79
CA TYR A 166 28.74 -18.92 42.36
C TYR A 166 27.33 -19.31 41.92
N ASN A 167 26.61 -20.14 42.69
CA ASN A 167 25.22 -20.51 42.37
C ASN A 167 24.31 -19.28 42.27
N GLN A 168 24.44 -18.33 43.21
CA GLN A 168 23.69 -17.07 43.15
C GLN A 168 24.08 -16.20 41.96
N ALA A 169 25.37 -16.12 41.62
CA ALA A 169 25.85 -15.37 40.46
C ALA A 169 25.34 -15.99 39.14
N LEU A 170 25.41 -17.32 39.01
CA LEU A 170 24.91 -18.06 37.84
C LEU A 170 23.41 -17.85 37.65
N LEU A 171 22.62 -17.89 38.72
CA LEU A 171 21.18 -17.62 38.64
C LEU A 171 20.88 -16.21 38.12
N LYS A 172 21.63 -15.20 38.59
CA LYS A 172 21.51 -13.80 38.12
C LYS A 172 21.90 -13.65 36.65
N LEU A 173 23.01 -14.27 36.23
CA LEU A 173 23.47 -14.25 34.84
C LEU A 173 22.46 -14.93 33.90
N GLN A 174 21.94 -16.10 34.28
CA GLN A 174 20.92 -16.82 33.49
C GLN A 174 19.62 -16.00 33.36
N SER A 175 19.20 -15.36 34.44
CA SER A 175 18.03 -14.46 34.44
C SER A 175 18.26 -13.26 33.52
N ALA A 176 19.43 -12.60 33.62
CA ALA A 176 19.79 -11.46 32.78
C ALA A 176 19.86 -11.83 31.29
N LYS A 177 20.50 -12.96 30.96
CA LYS A 177 20.54 -13.52 29.59
C LYS A 177 19.13 -13.73 29.06
N SER A 178 18.27 -14.37 29.84
CA SER A 178 16.89 -14.67 29.45
C SER A 178 16.09 -13.38 29.19
N ALA A 179 16.25 -12.37 30.03
CA ALA A 179 15.60 -11.07 29.87
C ALA A 179 16.05 -10.37 28.56
N ILE A 180 17.35 -10.33 28.27
CA ILE A 180 17.86 -9.76 27.00
C ILE A 180 17.38 -10.56 25.79
N LYS A 181 17.34 -11.90 25.89
CA LYS A 181 16.83 -12.73 24.81
C LYS A 181 15.36 -12.41 24.50
N ILE A 182 14.51 -12.30 25.52
CA ILE A 182 13.10 -11.93 25.35
C ILE A 182 12.97 -10.54 24.71
N ALA A 183 13.77 -9.57 25.16
CA ALA A 183 13.79 -8.23 24.56
C ALA A 183 14.22 -8.27 23.08
N THR A 184 15.22 -9.09 22.75
CA THR A 184 15.71 -9.29 21.37
C THR A 184 14.63 -9.92 20.49
N ASP A 185 13.96 -10.97 20.97
CA ASP A 185 12.87 -11.63 20.25
C ASP A 185 11.71 -10.65 19.97
N LYS A 186 11.44 -9.72 20.89
CA LYS A 186 10.45 -8.65 20.68
C LYS A 186 10.88 -7.68 19.57
N VAL A 187 12.15 -7.25 19.54
CA VAL A 187 12.68 -6.37 18.49
C VAL A 187 12.66 -7.05 17.13
N VAL A 188 13.00 -8.35 17.07
CA VAL A 188 12.88 -9.15 15.84
C VAL A 188 11.45 -9.12 15.30
N LYS A 189 10.44 -9.36 16.15
CA LYS A 189 9.02 -9.30 15.74
C LYS A 189 8.60 -7.92 15.23
N LEU A 190 9.08 -6.86 15.86
CA LEU A 190 8.84 -5.48 15.40
C LEU A 190 9.45 -5.26 14.01
N ASN A 191 10.69 -5.69 13.79
CA ASN A 191 11.35 -5.59 12.49
C ASN A 191 10.63 -6.39 11.40
N THR A 192 10.20 -7.62 11.68
CA THR A 192 9.41 -8.43 10.74
C THR A 192 8.10 -7.73 10.36
N THR A 193 7.41 -7.13 11.34
CA THR A 193 6.18 -6.36 11.09
C THR A 193 6.44 -5.14 10.20
N LEU A 194 7.57 -4.47 10.41
CA LEU A 194 8.01 -3.32 9.61
C LEU A 194 8.28 -3.72 8.15
N LEU A 195 8.99 -4.84 7.93
CA LEU A 195 9.25 -5.38 6.60
C LEU A 195 7.95 -5.75 5.86
N SER A 196 6.98 -6.34 6.56
CA SER A 196 5.65 -6.61 5.98
C SER A 196 4.93 -5.32 5.55
N LYS A 197 5.04 -4.22 6.32
CA LYS A 197 4.51 -2.92 5.91
C LYS A 197 5.21 -2.37 4.67
N LYS A 198 6.53 -2.52 4.57
CA LYS A 198 7.33 -2.11 3.40
C LYS A 198 6.88 -2.85 2.14
N THR A 199 6.73 -4.17 2.23
CA THR A 199 6.23 -5.02 1.13
C THR A 199 4.80 -4.62 0.73
N LYS A 200 3.93 -4.39 1.71
CA LYS A 200 2.55 -3.95 1.44
C LYS A 200 2.54 -2.59 0.72
N ALA A 201 3.34 -1.62 1.16
CA ALA A 201 3.39 -0.31 0.51
C ALA A 201 3.83 -0.39 -0.96
N SER A 202 4.78 -1.28 -1.25
CA SER A 202 5.24 -1.55 -2.62
C SER A 202 4.17 -2.26 -3.47
N SER A 203 3.40 -3.17 -2.87
CA SER A 203 2.28 -3.84 -3.55
C SER A 203 1.11 -2.88 -3.83
N ASP A 204 0.78 -2.02 -2.86
CA ASP A 204 -0.32 -1.05 -2.98
C ASP A 204 -0.11 -0.09 -4.17
N ILE A 205 1.11 0.44 -4.38
CA ILE A 205 1.39 1.30 -5.54
C ILE A 205 1.28 0.54 -6.87
N ALA A 206 1.67 -0.73 -6.92
CA ALA A 206 1.55 -1.55 -8.12
C ALA A 206 0.07 -1.81 -8.44
N ALA A 207 -0.75 -2.12 -7.43
CA ALA A 207 -2.19 -2.27 -7.57
C ALA A 207 -2.88 -0.98 -8.05
N LEU A 208 -2.50 0.18 -7.49
CA LEU A 208 -3.00 1.48 -7.92
C LEU A 208 -2.61 1.78 -9.39
N LYS A 209 -1.39 1.45 -9.80
CA LYS A 209 -0.94 1.62 -11.20
C LYS A 209 -1.77 0.77 -12.15
N THR A 210 -2.00 -0.50 -11.81
CA THR A 210 -2.83 -1.41 -12.60
C THR A 210 -4.27 -0.92 -12.69
N GLY A 211 -4.87 -0.52 -11.57
CA GLY A 211 -6.23 0.04 -11.53
C GLY A 211 -6.37 1.34 -12.33
N LEU A 212 -5.34 2.20 -12.30
CA LEU A 212 -5.27 3.38 -13.14
C LEU A 212 -5.27 3.02 -14.64
N GLY A 213 -4.49 2.01 -15.04
CA GLY A 213 -4.50 1.50 -16.42
C GLY A 213 -5.86 0.94 -16.85
N GLN A 214 -6.50 0.15 -16.00
CA GLN A 214 -7.83 -0.41 -16.28
C GLN A 214 -8.90 0.68 -16.37
N SER A 215 -8.89 1.66 -15.45
CA SER A 215 -9.82 2.79 -15.51
C SER A 215 -9.63 3.66 -16.76
N LEU A 216 -8.39 3.80 -17.24
CA LEU A 216 -8.10 4.48 -18.50
C LEU A 216 -8.71 3.74 -19.70
N GLN A 217 -8.53 2.42 -19.76
CA GLN A 217 -9.08 1.58 -20.83
C GLN A 217 -10.61 1.57 -20.81
N GLY A 218 -11.22 1.37 -19.64
CA GLY A 218 -12.67 1.42 -19.49
C GLY A 218 -13.26 2.78 -19.88
N ARG A 219 -12.60 3.88 -19.48
CA ARG A 219 -12.96 5.23 -19.93
C ARG A 219 -12.87 5.35 -21.44
N ALA A 220 -11.79 4.88 -22.06
CA ALA A 220 -11.65 4.94 -23.52
C ALA A 220 -12.84 4.24 -24.17
N MET A 221 -13.09 2.97 -23.86
CA MET A 221 -14.20 2.19 -24.43
C MET A 221 -15.57 2.88 -24.30
N ILE A 222 -15.91 3.41 -23.12
CA ILE A 222 -17.22 4.02 -22.85
C ILE A 222 -17.39 5.40 -23.52
N CYS A 223 -16.28 6.09 -23.76
CA CYS A 223 -16.25 7.44 -24.34
C CYS A 223 -15.97 7.46 -25.85
N MET A 224 -15.96 6.29 -26.51
CA MET A 224 -15.83 6.19 -27.96
C MET A 224 -17.03 6.80 -28.68
N LYS A 225 -16.81 7.25 -29.92
CA LYS A 225 -17.86 7.74 -30.82
C LYS A 225 -18.90 6.66 -31.10
N GLY A 226 -20.19 7.02 -31.16
CA GLY A 226 -21.25 6.14 -31.64
C GLY A 226 -21.90 5.26 -30.57
N LEU A 227 -21.44 5.36 -29.32
CA LEU A 227 -22.19 5.00 -28.12
C LEU A 227 -23.21 6.07 -27.75
#